data_AF-A0A453MGL4-F1
#
_entry.id   AF-A0A453MGL4-F1
#
_cell.length_a   1.000
_cell.length_b   1.000
_cell.length_c   1.000
_cell.angle_alpha   90.00
_cell.angle_beta   90.00
_cell.angle_gamma   90.00
#
_symmetry.space_group_name_H-M   'P 1'
#
loop_
_entity.id
_entity.type
_entity.pdbx_description
1 polymer ?
#
loop_
_entity_poly.entity_id
_entity_poly.type
_entity_poly.pdbx_seq_one_letter_code
_entity_poly.pdbx_strand_id
1 'polypeptide(L)'
;RALTNNARQSQEHKVRCIAHYFERVTASTPAGFVSFERKVLPRGSLSGDVTYPDSDAWMKSSVPLCPFRVISSGLIEDEEEEALEVDFANKYLGGGALSRGCVQEEIRFMINPELIVGMLFMASMEDNEAIEIVGAERFSQYMGYGSSFRFVGDYLDTKPLDAMGR
;
A
#
# COMPACT_ATOMS: atom_id res chain seq x y z
N ARG A 1 0.74 24.98 -18.78
CA ARG A 1 2.11 24.88 -19.33
C ARG A 1 2.65 23.52 -18.89
N ALA A 2 2.88 22.57 -19.80
CA ALA A 2 3.31 21.23 -19.45
C ALA A 2 4.69 21.27 -18.78
N LEU A 3 4.77 20.74 -17.56
CA LEU A 3 6.03 20.57 -16.84
C LEU A 3 6.72 19.34 -17.45
N THR A 4 7.76 19.57 -18.26
CA THR A 4 8.68 18.61 -18.90
C THR A 4 8.21 17.92 -20.20
N ASN A 5 8.94 18.20 -21.29
CA ASN A 5 8.71 17.73 -22.68
C ASN A 5 8.99 16.22 -22.92
N ASN A 6 8.97 15.39 -21.88
CA ASN A 6 9.16 13.93 -22.01
C ASN A 6 8.46 13.12 -20.90
N ALA A 7 7.60 13.76 -20.09
CA ALA A 7 6.84 13.04 -19.07
C ALA A 7 5.78 12.17 -19.75
N ARG A 8 5.90 10.85 -19.56
CA ARG A 8 4.80 9.92 -19.85
C ARG A 8 3.57 10.42 -19.11
N GLN A 9 2.42 10.46 -19.77
CA GLN A 9 1.17 11.02 -19.22
C GLN A 9 0.87 10.54 -17.79
N SER A 10 1.12 9.27 -17.48
CA SER A 10 0.96 8.74 -16.12
C SER A 10 1.79 9.48 -15.07
N GLN A 11 3.03 9.90 -15.38
CA GLN A 11 3.90 10.64 -14.47
C GLN A 11 3.33 12.01 -14.11
N GLU A 12 2.73 12.71 -15.07
CA GLU A 12 2.04 13.96 -14.79
C GLU A 12 0.91 13.75 -13.77
N HIS A 13 0.15 12.65 -13.93
CA HIS A 13 -0.94 12.34 -13.01
C HIS A 13 -0.47 11.86 -11.64
N LYS A 14 0.68 11.16 -11.54
CA LYS A 14 1.32 10.85 -10.26
C LYS A 14 1.66 12.13 -9.48
N VAL A 15 2.27 13.11 -10.17
CA VAL A 15 2.59 14.42 -9.58
C VAL A 15 1.31 15.15 -9.15
N ARG A 16 0.21 15.04 -9.90
CA ARG A 16 -1.08 15.62 -9.51
C ARG A 16 -1.62 15.02 -8.21
N CYS A 17 -1.54 13.70 -8.00
CA CYS A 17 -1.95 13.10 -6.73
C CYS A 17 -1.13 13.64 -5.54
N ILE A 18 0.19 13.72 -5.69
CA ILE A 18 1.08 14.24 -4.63
C ILE A 18 0.81 15.71 -4.34
N ALA A 19 0.64 16.53 -5.40
CA ALA A 19 0.32 17.95 -5.24
C ALA A 19 -1.04 18.15 -4.54
N HIS A 20 -2.04 17.34 -4.91
CA HIS A 20 -3.36 17.33 -4.29
C HIS A 20 -3.29 16.96 -2.80
N TYR A 21 -2.51 15.93 -2.45
CA TYR A 21 -2.26 15.59 -1.05
C TYR A 21 -1.66 16.75 -0.26
N PHE A 22 -0.63 17.43 -0.78
CA PHE A 22 -0.04 18.59 -0.10
C PHE A 22 -1.04 19.74 0.06
N GLU A 23 -1.85 20.03 -0.96
CA GLU A 23 -2.94 21.01 -0.86
C GLU A 23 -3.90 20.68 0.30
N ARG A 24 -4.36 19.43 0.37
CA ARG A 24 -5.24 18.92 1.42
C ARG A 24 -4.65 19.09 2.82
N VAL A 25 -3.46 18.53 3.07
CA VAL A 25 -2.88 18.50 4.43
C VAL A 25 -2.36 19.86 4.91
N THR A 26 -2.08 20.79 3.98
CA THR A 26 -1.72 22.17 4.32
C THR A 26 -2.93 23.07 4.55
N ALA A 27 -4.06 22.77 3.91
CA ALA A 27 -5.33 23.45 4.18
C ALA A 27 -5.98 22.97 5.49
N SER A 28 -5.89 21.67 5.78
CA SER A 28 -6.38 21.06 7.01
C SER A 28 -5.48 19.90 7.39
N THR A 29 -4.70 20.07 8.47
CA THR A 29 -3.78 19.05 8.94
C THR A 29 -4.54 17.83 9.48
N PRO A 30 -4.30 16.62 8.96
CA PRO A 30 -4.85 15.39 9.52
C PRO A 30 -4.41 15.19 10.97
N ALA A 31 -5.32 14.73 11.82
CA ALA A 31 -5.07 14.48 13.24
C ALA A 31 -4.86 13.00 13.58
N GLY A 32 -5.02 12.11 12.59
CA GLY A 32 -4.85 10.67 12.76
C GLY A 32 -3.38 10.23 12.84
N PHE A 33 -3.18 8.93 13.01
CA PHE A 33 -1.87 8.32 13.10
C PHE A 33 -1.68 7.26 12.01
N VAL A 34 -0.50 7.23 11.41
CA VAL A 34 -0.08 6.15 10.52
C VAL A 34 0.97 5.30 11.23
N SER A 35 0.71 4.00 11.36
CA SER A 35 1.64 3.03 11.94
C SER A 35 2.34 2.24 10.84
N PHE A 36 3.65 2.04 10.98
CA PHE A 36 4.45 1.21 10.10
C PHE A 36 5.13 0.12 10.92
N GLU A 37 4.85 -1.15 10.62
CA GLU A 37 5.40 -2.27 11.37
C GLU A 37 6.10 -3.26 10.42
N ARG A 38 7.35 -3.62 10.74
CA ARG A 38 8.05 -4.72 10.07
C ARG A 38 7.76 -6.02 10.84
N LYS A 39 7.08 -6.96 10.18
CA LYS A 39 6.86 -8.30 10.68
C LYS A 39 7.99 -9.21 10.21
N VAL A 40 8.62 -9.94 11.12
CA VAL A 40 9.73 -10.86 10.82
C VAL A 40 9.42 -12.22 11.40
N LEU A 41 9.36 -13.24 10.55
CA LEU A 41 9.28 -14.63 10.99
C LEU A 41 10.70 -15.18 11.22
N PRO A 42 11.09 -15.58 12.44
CA PRO A 42 12.42 -16.12 12.70
C PRO A 42 12.67 -17.41 11.91
N ARG A 43 13.84 -17.56 11.29
CA ARG A 43 14.23 -18.76 10.52
C ARG A 43 14.71 -19.94 11.39
N GLY A 44 14.70 -19.79 12.71
CA GLY A 44 15.14 -20.80 13.67
C GLY A 44 14.18 -20.91 14.84
N SER A 45 14.23 -22.06 15.53
CA SER A 45 13.32 -22.34 16.65
C SER A 45 13.72 -21.52 17.88
N LEU A 46 13.01 -20.43 18.14
CA LEU A 46 12.86 -19.88 19.48
C LEU A 46 11.65 -20.58 20.10
N SER A 47 11.78 -21.06 21.33
CA SER A 47 10.71 -21.83 21.99
C SER A 47 9.45 -20.98 22.16
N GLY A 48 8.37 -21.34 21.45
CA GLY A 48 7.04 -20.76 21.63
C GLY A 48 6.56 -19.79 20.54
N ASP A 49 7.41 -19.40 19.59
CA ASP A 49 7.07 -18.43 18.54
C ASP A 49 6.76 -19.07 17.18
N VAL A 50 5.94 -18.39 16.36
CA VAL A 50 5.72 -18.75 14.96
C VAL A 50 7.00 -18.49 14.16
N THR A 51 7.58 -19.55 13.60
CA THR A 51 8.80 -19.47 12.79
C THR A 51 8.49 -19.46 11.31
N TYR A 52 9.48 -19.05 10.51
CA TYR A 52 9.41 -19.17 9.06
C TYR A 52 9.29 -20.66 8.68
N PRO A 53 8.18 -21.09 8.04
CA PRO A 53 7.93 -22.49 7.79
C PRO A 53 8.83 -23.03 6.67
N ASP A 54 9.46 -24.17 6.92
CA ASP A 54 10.18 -24.92 5.90
C ASP A 54 9.23 -25.82 5.08
N SER A 55 9.78 -26.45 4.03
CA SER A 55 8.99 -27.35 3.17
C SER A 55 8.37 -28.52 3.94
N ASP A 56 9.04 -29.02 4.98
CA ASP A 56 8.58 -30.15 5.77
C ASP A 56 7.37 -29.75 6.64
N ALA A 57 7.39 -28.56 7.21
CA ALA A 57 6.29 -27.99 7.96
C ALA A 57 5.02 -27.86 7.10
N TRP A 58 5.17 -27.35 5.86
CA TRP A 58 4.04 -27.26 4.92
C TRP A 58 3.48 -28.63 4.52
N MET A 59 4.35 -29.60 4.19
CA MET A 59 3.91 -30.95 3.80
C MET A 59 3.17 -31.70 4.91
N LYS A 60 3.52 -31.42 6.18
CA LYS A 60 2.91 -32.07 7.35
C LYS A 60 1.69 -31.31 7.89
N SER A 61 1.40 -30.13 7.34
CA SER A 61 0.25 -29.33 7.77
C SER A 61 -1.05 -30.09 7.50
N SER A 62 -1.88 -30.21 8.53
CA SER A 62 -3.23 -30.76 8.47
C SER A 62 -4.32 -29.71 8.70
N VAL A 63 -3.93 -28.43 8.70
CA VAL A 63 -4.84 -27.31 8.90
C VAL A 63 -5.82 -27.27 7.71
N PRO A 64 -7.14 -27.26 7.95
CA PRO A 64 -8.12 -27.20 6.87
C PRO A 64 -8.03 -25.85 6.14
N LEU A 65 -8.37 -25.86 4.84
CA LEU A 65 -8.50 -24.62 4.07
C LEU A 65 -9.57 -23.72 4.67
N CYS A 66 -9.32 -22.41 4.67
CA CYS A 66 -10.31 -21.42 5.05
C CYS A 66 -11.36 -21.22 3.95
N PRO A 67 -12.57 -20.74 4.30
CA PRO A 67 -13.53 -20.25 3.31
C PRO A 67 -12.90 -19.14 2.45
N PHE A 68 -13.19 -19.12 1.16
CA PHE A 68 -12.75 -18.06 0.26
C PHE A 68 -13.88 -17.61 -0.67
N ARG A 69 -13.82 -16.34 -1.06
CA ARG A 69 -14.72 -15.71 -2.04
C ARG A 69 -13.87 -15.16 -3.19
N VAL A 70 -14.33 -15.35 -4.42
CA VAL A 70 -13.70 -14.77 -5.61
C VAL A 70 -14.65 -13.75 -6.20
N ILE A 71 -14.17 -12.51 -6.32
CA ILE A 71 -14.89 -11.41 -6.94
C ILE A 71 -14.10 -11.02 -8.20
N SER A 72 -14.75 -11.05 -9.36
CA SER A 72 -14.10 -10.83 -10.66
C SER A 72 -14.05 -9.36 -11.10
N SER A 73 -14.55 -8.45 -10.28
CA SER A 73 -14.67 -7.01 -10.57
C SER A 73 -14.47 -6.21 -9.29
N GLY A 74 -13.99 -4.98 -9.41
CA GLY A 74 -13.63 -4.13 -8.29
C GLY A 74 -12.12 -4.04 -8.10
N LEU A 75 -11.72 -3.30 -7.08
CA LEU A 75 -10.33 -3.04 -6.73
C LEU A 75 -10.15 -3.32 -5.23
N ILE A 76 -8.93 -3.68 -4.81
CA ILE A 76 -8.64 -4.01 -3.41
C ILE A 76 -8.92 -2.81 -2.50
N GLU A 77 -8.55 -1.61 -2.95
CA GLU A 77 -8.73 -0.35 -2.22
C GLU A 77 -10.19 0.13 -2.11
N ASP A 78 -11.10 -0.50 -2.85
CA ASP A 78 -12.53 -0.17 -2.90
C ASP A 78 -13.40 -1.23 -2.19
N GLU A 79 -12.80 -2.27 -1.58
CA GLU A 79 -13.57 -3.28 -0.84
C GLU A 79 -14.20 -2.65 0.41
N GLU A 80 -15.52 -2.79 0.53
CA GLU A 80 -16.29 -2.20 1.64
C GLU A 80 -16.24 -3.06 2.91
N GLU A 81 -15.99 -4.36 2.78
CA GLU A 81 -15.81 -5.26 3.92
C GLU A 81 -14.44 -5.02 4.57
N GLU A 82 -14.41 -5.01 5.91
CA GLU A 82 -13.17 -4.90 6.67
C GLU A 82 -12.24 -6.08 6.31
N ALA A 83 -11.15 -5.77 5.62
CA ALA A 83 -10.19 -6.75 5.15
C ALA A 83 -8.76 -6.20 5.20
N LEU A 84 -7.79 -7.10 5.33
CA LEU A 84 -6.39 -6.76 5.12
C LEU A 84 -6.15 -6.58 3.62
N GLU A 85 -5.83 -5.35 3.23
CA GLU A 85 -5.54 -4.99 1.84
C GLU A 85 -4.10 -5.36 1.48
N VAL A 86 -3.94 -6.23 0.48
CA VAL A 86 -2.62 -6.70 0.04
C VAL A 86 -2.03 -5.75 -0.99
N ASP A 87 -0.81 -5.29 -0.74
CA ASP A 87 0.04 -4.63 -1.72
C ASP A 87 0.91 -5.65 -2.46
N PHE A 88 0.97 -5.58 -3.80
CA PHE A 88 1.83 -6.42 -4.63
C PHE A 88 3.23 -5.81 -4.69
N ALA A 89 3.86 -5.77 -3.52
CA ALA A 89 5.02 -4.95 -3.25
C ALA A 89 6.30 -5.45 -3.93
N ASN A 90 7.19 -4.50 -4.24
CA ASN A 90 8.59 -4.79 -4.42
C ASN A 90 9.26 -5.05 -3.05
N LYS A 91 10.37 -5.81 -3.02
CA LYS A 91 11.16 -5.96 -1.78
C LYS A 91 11.62 -4.63 -1.21
N TYR A 92 11.82 -3.61 -2.05
CA TYR A 92 11.97 -2.23 -1.63
C TYR A 92 10.59 -1.57 -1.63
N LEU A 93 10.04 -1.30 -0.44
CA LEU A 93 8.72 -0.71 -0.25
C LEU A 93 8.48 0.48 -1.20
N GLY A 94 7.34 0.48 -1.88
CA GLY A 94 6.92 1.52 -2.81
C GLY A 94 7.55 1.38 -4.21
N GLY A 95 8.47 0.44 -4.43
CA GLY A 95 9.01 0.09 -5.74
C GLY A 95 9.36 1.30 -6.61
N GLY A 96 8.65 1.46 -7.73
CA GLY A 96 8.83 2.56 -8.68
C GLY A 96 8.00 3.82 -8.38
N ALA A 97 7.44 3.99 -7.18
CA ALA A 97 6.45 5.03 -6.84
C ALA A 97 7.00 6.44 -7.06
N LEU A 98 8.27 6.70 -6.78
CA LEU A 98 8.93 7.97 -7.06
C LEU A 98 9.73 7.98 -8.37
N SER A 99 9.53 6.95 -9.21
CA SER A 99 10.15 6.83 -10.52
C SER A 99 9.13 6.44 -11.60
N ARG A 100 9.48 5.53 -12.51
CA ARG A 100 8.69 5.18 -13.70
C ARG A 100 7.56 4.19 -13.43
N GLY A 101 7.53 3.54 -12.26
CA GLY A 101 6.50 2.58 -11.88
C GLY A 101 5.12 3.23 -11.83
N CYS A 102 4.09 2.47 -12.19
CA CYS A 102 2.70 2.92 -12.21
C CYS A 102 1.73 1.74 -12.28
N VAL A 103 2.08 0.63 -11.63
CA VAL A 103 1.21 -0.55 -11.49
C VAL A 103 0.58 -0.53 -10.09
N GLN A 104 0.14 -1.66 -9.55
CA GLN A 104 -0.69 -1.69 -8.33
C GLN A 104 -0.01 -1.00 -7.13
N GLU A 105 1.22 -1.38 -6.75
CA GLU A 105 1.97 -0.77 -5.64
C GLU A 105 2.13 0.75 -5.83
N GLU A 106 2.62 1.18 -6.99
CA GLU A 106 2.86 2.62 -7.18
C GLU A 106 1.57 3.43 -7.22
N ILE A 107 0.49 2.89 -7.79
CA ILE A 107 -0.81 3.55 -7.76
C ILE A 107 -1.28 3.73 -6.33
N ARG A 108 -1.17 2.69 -5.49
CA ARG A 108 -1.53 2.76 -4.07
C ARG A 108 -0.75 3.86 -3.34
N PHE A 109 0.55 3.97 -3.59
CA PHE A 109 1.38 5.03 -3.02
C PHE A 109 1.05 6.43 -3.53
N MET A 110 0.45 6.57 -4.72
CA MET A 110 -0.01 7.87 -5.21
C MET A 110 -1.36 8.27 -4.63
N ILE A 111 -2.28 7.32 -4.42
CA ILE A 111 -3.61 7.63 -3.88
C ILE A 111 -3.60 7.71 -2.34
N ASN A 112 -2.64 7.07 -1.67
CA ASN A 112 -2.34 7.19 -0.23
C ASN A 112 -0.90 7.70 -0.01
N PRO A 113 -0.58 8.99 -0.25
CA PRO A 113 0.81 9.48 -0.25
C PRO A 113 1.55 9.38 1.08
N GLU A 114 0.84 9.18 2.20
CA GLU A 114 1.46 8.91 3.50
C GLU A 114 2.32 7.64 3.48
N LEU A 115 2.02 6.67 2.61
CA LEU A 115 2.83 5.46 2.44
C LEU A 115 4.27 5.78 1.97
N ILE A 116 4.46 6.89 1.25
CA ILE A 116 5.76 7.30 0.69
C ILE A 116 6.80 7.52 1.81
N VAL A 117 6.38 7.99 3.00
CA VAL A 117 7.31 8.20 4.11
C VAL A 117 7.96 6.89 4.57
N GLY A 118 7.25 5.76 4.43
CA GLY A 118 7.79 4.43 4.71
C GLY A 118 9.03 4.10 3.88
N MET A 119 9.12 4.61 2.65
CA MET A 119 10.28 4.41 1.77
C MET A 119 11.58 5.00 2.35
N LEU A 120 11.48 5.96 3.28
CA LEU A 120 12.64 6.61 3.90
C LEU A 120 13.34 5.70 4.92
N PHE A 121 12.59 4.89 5.66
CA PHE A 121 13.10 4.17 6.84
C PHE A 121 12.87 2.65 6.80
N MET A 122 12.06 2.15 5.87
CA MET A 122 11.88 0.71 5.67
C MET A 122 12.92 0.17 4.69
N ALA A 123 13.90 -0.57 5.22
CA ALA A 123 14.89 -1.28 4.42
C ALA A 123 14.26 -2.34 3.49
N SER A 124 15.03 -2.93 2.58
CA SER A 124 14.57 -4.08 1.78
C SER A 124 13.99 -5.17 2.69
N MET A 125 12.90 -5.79 2.26
CA MET A 125 12.35 -6.99 2.88
C MET A 125 13.16 -8.22 2.41
N GLU A 126 13.43 -9.12 3.36
CA GLU A 126 13.89 -10.48 3.10
C GLU A 126 12.68 -11.45 2.93
N ASP A 127 12.91 -12.67 2.45
CA ASP A 127 11.80 -13.61 2.14
C ASP A 127 10.92 -14.00 3.36
N ASN A 128 11.38 -13.70 4.57
CA ASN A 128 10.70 -13.97 5.84
C ASN A 128 10.13 -12.71 6.52
N GLU A 129 10.05 -11.61 5.77
CA GLU A 129 9.60 -10.32 6.26
C GLU A 129 8.39 -9.79 5.49
N ALA A 130 7.58 -8.99 6.17
CA ALA A 130 6.52 -8.19 5.58
C ALA A 130 6.46 -6.83 6.26
N ILE A 131 5.85 -5.84 5.61
CA ILE A 131 5.57 -4.53 6.18
C ILE A 131 4.05 -4.36 6.26
N GLU A 132 3.55 -4.09 7.45
CA GLU A 132 2.15 -3.74 7.71
C GLU A 132 2.06 -2.23 7.93
N ILE A 133 1.11 -1.58 7.26
CA ILE A 133 0.87 -0.14 7.37
C ILE A 133 -0.60 0.07 7.68
N VAL A 134 -0.90 0.80 8.75
CA VAL A 134 -2.27 1.04 9.23
C VAL A 134 -2.50 2.54 9.40
N GLY A 135 -3.64 3.02 8.90
CA GLY A 135 -4.12 4.40 9.07
C GLY A 135 -3.74 5.38 7.96
N ALA A 136 -3.22 4.91 6.83
CA ALA A 136 -2.91 5.79 5.70
C ALA A 136 -4.19 6.23 4.97
N GLU A 137 -4.48 7.53 4.95
CA GLU A 137 -5.65 8.11 4.29
C GLU A 137 -5.52 8.04 2.76
N ARG A 138 -6.63 7.72 2.07
CA ARG A 138 -6.72 7.89 0.62
C ARG A 138 -7.14 9.32 0.31
N PHE A 139 -6.33 10.01 -0.49
CA PHE A 139 -6.58 11.41 -0.87
C PHE A 139 -7.07 11.56 -2.31
N SER A 140 -6.81 10.60 -3.19
CA SER A 140 -7.05 10.77 -4.62
C SER A 140 -7.93 9.68 -5.21
N GLN A 141 -8.88 10.10 -6.03
CA GLN A 141 -9.54 9.23 -7.00
C GLN A 141 -8.66 9.08 -8.24
N TYR A 142 -8.72 7.91 -8.86
CA TYR A 142 -8.00 7.66 -10.09
C TYR A 142 -8.81 6.80 -11.07
N MET A 143 -8.34 6.73 -12.31
CA MET A 143 -8.75 5.73 -13.29
C MET A 143 -7.54 5.23 -14.08
N GLY A 144 -7.69 4.10 -14.76
CA GLY A 144 -6.65 3.52 -15.61
C GLY A 144 -5.51 2.88 -14.82
N TYR A 145 -4.53 2.32 -15.55
CA TYR A 145 -3.46 1.51 -15.00
C TYR A 145 -2.20 1.63 -15.86
N GLY A 146 -1.01 1.61 -15.26
CA GLY A 146 0.23 1.75 -16.02
C GLY A 146 0.29 3.09 -16.76
N SER A 147 0.39 3.03 -18.09
CA SER A 147 0.47 4.23 -18.93
C SER A 147 -0.84 5.02 -18.99
N SER A 148 -1.99 4.37 -18.74
CA SER A 148 -3.31 5.00 -18.77
C SER A 148 -3.73 5.60 -17.43
N PHE A 149 -2.91 5.50 -16.38
CA PHE A 149 -3.22 6.07 -15.06
C PHE A 149 -3.52 7.57 -15.11
N ARG A 150 -4.65 7.97 -14.53
CA ARG A 150 -5.08 9.37 -14.41
C ARG A 150 -5.59 9.64 -13.00
N PHE A 151 -5.08 10.69 -12.37
CA PHE A 151 -5.78 11.41 -11.31
C PHE A 151 -7.11 11.97 -11.84
N VAL A 152 -8.22 11.76 -11.13
CA VAL A 152 -9.56 12.22 -11.55
C VAL A 152 -10.25 13.14 -10.55
N GLY A 153 -9.76 13.24 -9.31
CA GLY A 153 -10.32 14.16 -8.31
C GLY A 153 -9.95 13.83 -6.87
N ASP A 154 -10.51 14.61 -5.96
CA ASP A 154 -10.43 14.41 -4.51
C ASP A 154 -11.14 13.12 -4.09
N TYR A 155 -10.59 12.44 -3.11
CA TYR A 155 -11.25 11.33 -2.42
C TYR A 155 -11.44 11.72 -0.95
N LEU A 156 -12.69 11.67 -0.49
CA LEU A 156 -13.01 11.86 0.91
C LEU A 156 -13.01 10.48 1.57
N ASP A 157 -11.94 10.16 2.28
CA ASP A 157 -11.88 8.91 3.01
C ASP A 157 -12.86 8.94 4.19
N THR A 158 -13.75 7.94 4.22
CA THR A 158 -14.78 7.78 5.25
C THR A 158 -14.55 6.52 6.09
N LYS A 159 -13.40 5.86 5.95
CA LYS A 159 -13.06 4.71 6.79
C LYS A 159 -13.03 5.14 8.26
N PRO A 160 -13.60 4.31 9.18
CA PRO A 160 -13.64 4.65 10.59
C PRO A 160 -12.23 4.60 11.18
N LEU A 161 -11.96 5.49 12.14
CA LEU A 161 -10.74 5.43 12.93
C LEU A 161 -10.83 4.34 14.00
N ASP A 162 -9.72 3.66 14.26
CA ASP A 162 -9.62 2.70 15.34
C ASP A 162 -9.37 3.36 16.71
N ALA A 163 -9.23 2.54 17.76
CA ALA A 163 -9.01 3.02 19.14
C ALA A 163 -7.69 3.80 19.33
N MET A 164 -6.75 3.69 18.38
CA MET A 164 -5.48 4.42 18.36
C MET A 164 -5.54 5.68 17.48
N GLY A 165 -6.70 5.98 16.87
CA GLY A 165 -6.85 7.11 15.96
C GLY A 165 -6.17 6.90 14.61
N ARG A 166 -6.03 5.63 14.18
CA ARG A 166 -5.54 5.24 12.86
C ARG A 166 -6.70 5.00 11.93
#